data_AF-A0A7X6VRH9-F1
#
_entry.id   AF-A0A7X6VRH9-F1
#
_cell.length_a   1.000
_cell.length_b   1.000
_cell.length_c   1.000
_cell.angle_alpha   90.00
_cell.angle_beta   90.00
_cell.angle_gamma   90.00
#
_symmetry.space_group_name_H-M   'P 1'
#
loop_
_entity.id
_entity.type
_entity.pdbx_description
1 polymer ?
#
loop_
_entity_poly.entity_id
_entity_poly.type
_entity_poly.pdbx_seq_one_letter_code
_entity_poly.pdbx_strand_id
1 'polypeptide(L)' 'MSYRKMGVRSDHRRAMLRNSVTSLLETEKITTTETRAKEIKKLTDKM' A
#
# COMPACT_ATOMS: atom_id res chain seq x y z
N MET A 1 11.89 -5.27 4.66
CA MET A 1 10.44 -5.10 4.90
C MET A 1 9.73 -6.36 4.42
N SER A 2 9.14 -7.14 5.32
CA SER A 2 8.32 -8.29 4.91
C SER A 2 6.91 -7.79 4.58
N TYR A 3 6.52 -7.86 3.30
CA TYR A 3 5.16 -7.55 2.86
C TYR A 3 4.25 -8.76 3.05
N ARG A 4 3.00 -8.57 3.46
CA ARG A 4 2.01 -9.67 3.47
C ARG A 4 1.87 -10.29 2.08
N LYS A 5 1.73 -11.62 2.00
CA LYS A 5 1.45 -12.33 0.75
C LYS A 5 0.06 -11.95 0.24
N MET A 6 0.02 -11.19 -0.86
CA MET A 6 -1.21 -10.73 -1.52
C MET A 6 -1.51 -11.49 -2.83
N GLY A 7 -0.86 -12.64 -3.07
CA GLY A 7 -1.04 -13.44 -4.29
C GLY A 7 -0.48 -12.80 -5.59
N VAL A 8 0.03 -11.56 -5.52
CA VAL A 8 0.61 -10.84 -6.66
C VAL A 8 2.14 -10.94 -6.67
N ARG A 9 2.75 -10.84 -7.86
CA ARG A 9 4.20 -10.77 -8.02
C ARG A 9 4.80 -9.63 -7.19
N SER A 10 6.07 -9.78 -6.79
CA SER A 10 6.75 -8.82 -5.91
C SER A 10 6.88 -7.43 -6.55
N ASP A 11 7.19 -7.37 -7.84
CA ASP A 11 7.28 -6.16 -8.65
C ASP A 11 5.95 -5.40 -8.67
N HIS A 12 4.87 -6.07 -9.10
CA HIS A 12 3.53 -5.50 -9.12
C HIS A 12 3.04 -5.04 -7.74
N ARG A 13 3.37 -5.79 -6.69
CA ARG A 13 2.99 -5.43 -5.31
C ARG A 13 3.61 -4.12 -4.87
N ARG A 14 4.91 -3.93 -5.17
CA ARG A 14 5.64 -2.72 -4.81
C ARG A 14 5.08 -1.50 -5.54
N ALA A 15 4.77 -1.65 -6.83
CA ALA A 15 4.14 -0.59 -7.62
C ALA A 15 2.74 -0.24 -7.09
N MET A 16 1.90 -1.25 -6.85
CA MET A 16 0.55 -1.07 -6.29
C MET A 16 0.60 -0.31 -4.96
N LEU A 17 1.45 -0.73 -4.02
CA LEU A 17 1.54 -0.08 -2.71
C LEU A 17 2.04 1.37 -2.81
N ARG A 18 3.02 1.65 -3.68
CA ARG A 18 3.48 3.02 -3.93
C ARG A 18 2.37 3.90 -4.49
N ASN A 19 1.67 3.41 -5.52
CA ASN A 19 0.58 4.16 -6.13
C ASN A 19 -0.53 4.45 -5.11
N SER A 20 -0.89 3.47 -4.28
CA SER A 20 -1.88 3.68 -3.23
C SER A 20 -1.44 4.67 -2.15
N VAL A 21 -0.14 4.71 -1.80
CA VAL A 21 0.39 5.73 -0.89
C VAL A 21 0.31 7.11 -1.52
N THR A 22 0.69 7.26 -2.79
CA THR A 22 0.56 8.54 -3.52
C THR A 22 -0.88 9.01 -3.57
N SER A 23 -1.82 8.14 -3.94
CA SER A 23 -3.25 8.47 -3.95
C SER A 23 -3.77 8.86 -2.56
N LEU A 24 -3.29 8.21 -1.50
CA LEU A 24 -3.64 8.58 -0.12
C LEU A 24 -3.16 9.99 0.25
N LEU A 25 -1.98 10.39 -0.20
CA LEU A 25 -1.45 11.74 0.03
C LEU A 25 -2.16 12.81 -0.80
N GLU A 26 -2.68 12.46 -1.98
CA GLU A 26 -3.39 13.37 -2.87
C GLU A 26 -4.84 13.60 -2.45
N THR A 27 -5.57 12.53 -2.11
CA THR A 27 -7.02 12.60 -1.81
C THR A 27 -7.35 12.53 -0.33
N GLU A 28 -6.33 12.50 0.55
CA GLU A 28 -6.38 12.38 2.02
C GLU A 28 -7.07 11.12 2.58
N LYS A 29 -7.85 10.41 1.76
CA LYS A 29 -8.60 9.21 2.10
C LYS A 29 -8.75 8.33 0.87
N ILE A 30 -8.55 7.02 1.04
CA ILE A 30 -8.78 6.01 0.01
C ILE A 30 -9.55 4.81 0.58
N THR A 31 -10.37 4.18 -0.26
CA THR A 31 -11.05 2.93 0.08
C THR A 31 -10.30 1.76 -0.55
N THR A 32 -9.87 0.80 0.28
CA THR A 32 -9.12 -0.39 -0.15
C THR A 32 -9.41 -1.56 0.77
N THR A 33 -9.00 -2.78 0.38
CA THR A 33 -9.10 -3.97 1.23
C THR A 33 -8.27 -3.81 2.49
N GLU A 34 -8.74 -4.39 3.60
CA GLU A 34 -8.11 -4.28 4.92
C GLU A 34 -6.62 -4.70 4.90
N THR A 35 -6.31 -5.79 4.19
CA THR A 35 -4.94 -6.30 4.05
C THR A 35 -3.99 -5.29 3.40
N ARG A 36 -4.47 -4.57 2.37
CA ARG A 36 -3.71 -3.51 1.68
C ARG A 36 -3.62 -2.26 2.55
N ALA A 37 -4.71 -1.87 3.20
CA ALA A 37 -4.75 -0.72 4.11
C ALA A 37 -3.69 -0.83 5.21
N LYS A 38 -3.54 -2.00 5.83
CA LYS A 38 -2.52 -2.24 6.87
C LYS A 38 -1.09 -2.12 6.34
N GLU A 39 -0.84 -2.45 5.07
CA GLU A 39 0.49 -2.34 4.47
C GLU A 39 0.78 -0.91 3.98
N ILE A 40 -0.22 -0.23 3.43
CA ILE A 40 -0.14 1.20 3.06
C ILE A 40 0.14 2.02 4.31
N LYS A 41 -0.60 1.80 5.41
CA LYS A 41 -0.36 2.48 6.69
C LYS A 41 1.08 2.34 7.17
N LYS A 42 1.62 1.11 7.21
CA LYS A 42 3.02 0.88 7.61
C LYS A 42 4.04 1.58 6.71
N LEU A 43 3.72 1.82 5.44
CA LEU A 43 4.59 2.52 4.50
C LEU A 43 4.49 4.03 4.72
N THR A 44 3.27 4.56 4.87
CA THR A 44 3.04 5.98 5.18
C THR A 44 3.64 6.38 6.51
N ASP A 45 3.49 5.56 7.58
CA ASP A 45 4.06 5.82 8.91
C ASP A 45 5.61 5.84 8.94
N LYS A 46 6.25 5.36 7.87
CA LYS A 46 7.72 5.27 7.75
C LYS A 46 8.32 6.28 6.78
N MET A 47 7.48 7.07 6.11
CA MET A 47 7.91 8.25 5.38
C MET A 47 8.28 9.34 6.39
#